data_AF-A0A7X7XJE0-F1
#
_entry.id   AF-A0A7X7XJE0-F1
#
_cell.length_a   1.000
_cell.length_b   1.000
_cell.length_c   1.000
_cell.angle_alpha   90.00
_cell.angle_beta   90.00
_cell.angle_gamma   90.00
#
_symmetry.space_group_name_H-M   'P 1'
#
loop_
_entity.id
_entity.type
_entity.pdbx_description
1 polymer ?
#
loop_
_entity_poly.entity_id
_entity_poly.type
_entity_poly.pdbx_seq_one_letter_code
_entity_poly.pdbx_strand_id
1 'polypeptide(L)'
;EGFAWPVFFRQISVSIWHSLLNFALYLVVMGLLLLLNLIPAAGQALFMAGSSVASAFFLAREMLDGPLTRDRLRWTDKYRVVWRHKAVTMGLGAATAAMLWIPLLNFVCLPVAVTGGTLLYAHLRRTGRLPLNS
;
A
#
# COMPACT_ATOMS: atom_id res chain seq x y z
N GLU A 1 -22.93 -17.43 21.19
CA GLU A 1 -23.09 -16.79 19.87
C GLU A 1 -22.32 -17.63 18.85
N GLY A 2 -23.04 -18.31 17.96
CA GLY A 2 -22.43 -19.30 17.05
C GLY A 2 -21.61 -18.60 15.96
N PHE A 3 -20.32 -18.92 15.88
CA PHE A 3 -19.46 -18.47 14.81
C PHE A 3 -20.05 -18.87 13.45
N ALA A 4 -20.46 -17.89 12.65
CA ALA A 4 -21.07 -18.12 11.34
C ALA A 4 -19.98 -18.45 10.31
N TRP A 5 -19.56 -19.72 10.26
CA TRP A 5 -18.59 -20.27 9.30
C TRP A 5 -18.76 -19.76 7.84
N PRO A 6 -19.97 -19.65 7.26
CA PRO A 6 -20.14 -19.18 5.89
C PRO A 6 -19.71 -17.72 5.69
N VAL A 7 -19.93 -16.87 6.71
CA VAL A 7 -19.54 -15.46 6.67
C VAL A 7 -18.02 -15.33 6.78
N PHE A 8 -17.40 -16.15 7.63
CA PHE A 8 -15.94 -16.20 7.78
C PHE A 8 -15.22 -16.61 6.50
N PHE A 9 -15.64 -17.72 5.86
CA PHE A 9 -15.04 -18.16 4.60
C PHE A 9 -15.22 -17.13 3.48
N ARG A 10 -16.40 -16.49 3.41
CA ARG A 10 -16.65 -15.41 2.45
C ARG A 10 -15.77 -14.18 2.71
N GLN A 11 -15.50 -13.85 3.97
CA GLN A 11 -14.63 -12.72 4.31
C GLN A 11 -13.16 -13.02 3.99
N ILE A 12 -12.68 -14.23 4.30
CA ILE A 12 -11.34 -14.66 3.95
C ILE A 12 -11.15 -14.64 2.44
N SER A 13 -12.07 -15.21 1.66
CA SER A 13 -11.92 -15.28 0.21
C SER A 13 -11.91 -13.90 -0.44
N VAL A 14 -12.78 -12.98 -0.01
CA VAL A 14 -12.79 -11.58 -0.49
C VAL A 14 -11.51 -10.86 -0.11
N SER A 15 -11.01 -11.06 1.12
CA SER A 15 -9.77 -10.43 1.57
C SER A 15 -8.55 -10.96 0.78
N ILE A 16 -8.46 -12.27 0.60
CA ILE A 16 -7.43 -12.91 -0.22
C ILE A 16 -7.51 -12.39 -1.66
N TRP A 17 -8.71 -12.25 -2.23
CA TRP A 17 -8.89 -11.72 -3.57
C TRP A 17 -8.37 -10.29 -3.71
N HIS A 18 -8.63 -9.42 -2.73
CA HIS A 18 -8.14 -8.04 -2.74
C HIS A 18 -6.61 -7.97 -2.62
N SER A 19 -6.02 -8.81 -1.77
CA SER A 19 -4.56 -8.91 -1.62
C SER A 19 -3.92 -9.47 -2.89
N LEU A 20 -4.50 -10.50 -3.50
CA LEU A 20 -4.03 -11.06 -4.77
C LEU A 20 -4.11 -10.05 -5.90
N LEU A 21 -5.20 -9.27 -5.99
CA LEU A 21 -5.34 -8.24 -7.02
C LEU A 21 -4.30 -7.13 -6.86
N ASN A 22 -3.97 -6.73 -5.63
CA ASN A 22 -2.87 -5.80 -5.38
C ASN A 22 -1.53 -6.38 -5.79
N PHE A 23 -1.28 -7.62 -5.41
CA PHE A 23 -0.04 -8.30 -5.73
C PHE A 23 0.13 -8.45 -7.24
N ALA A 24 -0.93 -8.84 -7.95
CA ALA A 24 -0.96 -8.88 -9.41
C ALA A 24 -0.70 -7.50 -10.02
N LEU A 25 -1.33 -6.43 -9.51
CA LEU A 25 -1.08 -5.07 -9.99
C LEU A 25 0.38 -4.64 -9.76
N TYR A 26 0.95 -4.98 -8.60
CA TYR A 26 2.36 -4.74 -8.30
C TYR A 26 3.27 -5.46 -9.30
N LEU A 27 3.00 -6.74 -9.58
CA LEU A 27 3.77 -7.52 -10.55
C LEU A 27 3.65 -6.97 -11.97
N VAL A 28 2.47 -6.53 -12.39
CA VAL A 28 2.27 -5.90 -13.71
C VAL A 28 3.08 -4.60 -13.81
N VAL A 29 2.98 -3.72 -12.80
CA VAL A 29 3.74 -2.46 -12.78
C VAL A 29 5.24 -2.73 -12.79
N MET A 30 5.72 -3.69 -11.99
CA MET A 30 7.13 -4.01 -11.92
C MET A 30 7.63 -4.73 -13.19
N GLY A 31 6.80 -5.56 -13.82
CA GLY A 31 7.08 -6.21 -15.10
C GLY A 31 7.19 -5.19 -16.23
N LEU A 32 6.31 -4.18 -16.28
CA LEU A 32 6.41 -3.08 -17.24
C LEU A 32 7.67 -2.24 -17.01
N LEU A 33 8.01 -1.95 -15.75
CA LEU A 33 9.25 -1.27 -15.40
C LEU A 33 10.48 -2.08 -15.84
N LEU A 34 10.44 -3.41 -15.72
CA LEU A 34 11.54 -4.28 -16.15
C LEU A 34 11.83 -4.13 -17.64
N LEU A 35 10.80 -3.92 -18.48
CA LEU A 35 10.97 -3.69 -19.92
C LEU A 35 11.80 -2.44 -20.23
N LEU A 36 11.86 -1.45 -19.33
CA LEU A 36 12.71 -0.27 -19.53
C LEU A 36 14.20 -0.64 -19.53
N ASN A 37 14.60 -1.74 -18.88
CA ASN A 37 15.99 -2.23 -18.91
C ASN A 37 16.45 -2.72 -20.29
N LEU A 38 15.57 -2.83 -21.29
CA LEU A 38 15.99 -3.08 -22.68
C LEU A 38 16.87 -1.93 -23.22
N ILE A 39 16.77 -0.72 -22.66
CA ILE A 39 17.61 0.40 -23.04
C ILE A 39 18.86 0.42 -22.13
N PRO A 40 20.07 0.15 -22.66
CA PRO A 40 21.29 0.14 -21.85
C PRO A 40 21.56 1.52 -21.21
N ALA A 41 22.06 1.50 -19.97
CA ALA A 41 22.32 2.65 -19.09
C ALA A 41 21.09 3.49 -18.67
N ALA A 42 20.31 4.02 -19.61
CA ALA A 42 19.12 4.83 -19.29
C ALA A 42 18.01 3.98 -18.64
N GLY A 43 17.83 2.75 -19.10
CA GLY A 43 16.84 1.81 -18.60
C GLY A 43 17.02 1.44 -17.14
N GLN A 44 18.27 1.23 -16.71
CA GLN A 44 18.61 0.89 -15.32
C GLN A 44 18.28 2.04 -14.36
N ALA A 45 18.62 3.27 -14.74
CA ALA A 45 18.32 4.46 -13.92
C ALA A 45 16.81 4.68 -13.80
N LEU A 46 16.08 4.58 -14.93
CA LEU A 46 14.62 4.68 -14.96
C LEU A 46 13.95 3.55 -14.16
N PHE A 47 14.48 2.33 -14.26
CA PHE A 47 13.98 1.18 -13.50
C PHE A 47 14.19 1.39 -12.01
N MET A 48 15.38 1.80 -11.57
CA MET A 48 15.66 2.02 -10.15
C MET A 48 14.78 3.12 -9.57
N ALA A 49 14.64 4.25 -10.26
CA ALA A 49 13.78 5.35 -9.82
C ALA A 49 12.29 4.93 -9.82
N GLY A 50 11.83 4.33 -10.92
CA GLY A 50 10.44 3.92 -11.09
C GLY A 50 10.02 2.81 -10.13
N SER A 51 10.87 1.81 -9.93
CA SER A 51 10.64 0.72 -8.96
C SER A 51 10.61 1.23 -7.54
N SER A 52 11.53 2.12 -7.14
CA SER A 52 11.54 2.72 -5.81
C SER A 52 10.27 3.53 -5.54
N VAL A 53 9.82 4.32 -6.52
CA VAL A 53 8.58 5.10 -6.44
C VAL A 53 7.36 4.18 -6.37
N ALA A 54 7.30 3.15 -7.21
CA ALA A 54 6.23 2.17 -7.18
C ALA A 54 6.17 1.44 -5.83
N SER A 55 7.29 0.89 -5.37
CA SER A 55 7.37 0.18 -4.09
C SER A 55 6.95 1.08 -2.92
N ALA A 56 7.40 2.34 -2.86
CA ALA A 56 6.95 3.28 -1.86
C ALA A 56 5.42 3.50 -1.93
N PHE A 57 4.86 3.69 -3.13
CA PHE A 57 3.42 3.86 -3.31
C PHE A 57 2.61 2.65 -2.84
N PHE A 58 3.02 1.44 -3.22
CA PHE A 58 2.35 0.20 -2.83
C PHE A 58 2.47 -0.07 -1.33
N LEU A 59 3.64 0.17 -0.73
CA LEU A 59 3.84 0.03 0.72
C LEU A 59 3.00 1.03 1.50
N ALA A 60 2.97 2.31 1.08
CA ALA A 60 2.12 3.32 1.70
C ALA A 60 0.65 2.91 1.68
N ARG A 61 0.20 2.41 0.53
CA ARG A 61 -1.16 1.90 0.35
C ARG A 61 -1.47 0.73 1.28
N GLU A 62 -0.54 -0.22 1.43
CA GLU A 62 -0.71 -1.37 2.31
C GLU A 62 -0.83 -0.96 3.78
N MET A 63 0.03 -0.03 4.23
CA MET A 63 -0.01 0.48 5.60
C MET A 63 -1.30 1.25 5.92
N LEU A 64 -1.91 1.87 4.92
CA LEU A 64 -3.20 2.55 5.03
C LEU A 64 -4.40 1.59 4.85
N ASP A 65 -4.21 0.37 4.35
CA ASP A 65 -5.32 -0.53 3.99
C ASP A 65 -6.14 -0.93 5.22
N GLY A 66 -5.48 -1.18 6.36
CA GLY A 66 -6.14 -1.48 7.63
C GLY A 66 -7.19 -0.45 8.06
N PRO A 67 -6.81 0.82 8.32
CA PRO A 67 -7.77 1.85 8.71
C PRO A 67 -8.77 2.22 7.60
N LEU A 68 -8.37 2.21 6.33
CA LEU A 68 -9.30 2.50 5.22
C LEU A 68 -10.34 1.39 5.02
N THR A 69 -10.01 0.14 5.31
CA THR A 69 -10.97 -0.98 5.28
C THR A 69 -11.99 -0.86 6.39
N ARG A 70 -11.61 -0.33 7.56
CA ARG A 70 -12.55 -0.06 8.66
C ARG A 70 -13.64 0.94 8.26
N ASP A 71 -13.28 1.91 7.42
CA ASP A 71 -14.23 2.87 6.81
C ASP A 71 -15.02 2.30 5.62
N ARG A 72 -14.86 1.00 5.32
CA ARG A 72 -15.54 0.30 4.20
C ARG A 72 -15.26 0.94 2.82
N LEU A 73 -14.12 1.61 2.66
CA LEU A 73 -13.74 2.19 1.36
C LEU A 73 -13.49 1.09 0.33
N ARG A 74 -13.99 1.31 -0.90
CA ARG A 74 -13.77 0.38 -2.01
C ARG A 74 -12.29 0.39 -2.41
N TRP A 75 -11.86 -0.71 -3.03
CA TRP A 75 -10.47 -0.90 -3.48
C TRP A 75 -9.95 0.27 -4.34
N THR A 76 -10.78 0.81 -5.23
CA THR A 76 -10.45 1.97 -6.08
C THR A 76 -10.30 3.27 -5.29
N ASP A 77 -11.11 3.47 -4.24
CA ASP A 77 -11.10 4.69 -3.44
C ASP A 77 -9.85 4.74 -2.55
N LYS A 78 -9.37 3.58 -2.09
CA LYS A 78 -8.09 3.48 -1.37
C LYS A 78 -6.94 4.01 -2.23
N TYR A 79 -6.84 3.58 -3.49
CA TYR A 79 -5.83 4.11 -4.41
C TYR A 79 -5.98 5.62 -4.65
N ARG A 80 -7.22 6.10 -4.77
CA ARG A 80 -7.50 7.53 -4.94
C ARG A 80 -7.02 8.35 -3.73
N VAL A 81 -7.19 7.84 -2.50
CA VAL A 81 -6.68 8.48 -1.28
C VAL A 81 -5.16 8.59 -1.32
N VAL A 82 -4.47 7.50 -1.66
CA VAL A 82 -2.99 7.50 -1.72
C VAL A 82 -2.50 8.42 -2.82
N TRP A 83 -3.16 8.43 -3.99
CA TRP A 83 -2.80 9.30 -5.11
C TRP A 83 -3.04 10.79 -4.82
N ARG A 84 -4.18 11.12 -4.20
CA ARG A 84 -4.54 12.50 -3.83
C ARG A 84 -3.56 13.09 -2.80
N HIS A 85 -3.04 12.25 -1.91
CA HIS A 85 -2.12 12.65 -0.82
C HIS A 85 -0.71 12.12 -1.03
N LYS A 86 -0.29 11.90 -2.29
CA LYS A 86 0.98 11.28 -2.66
C LYS A 86 2.20 11.87 -1.96
N ALA A 87 2.24 13.17 -1.72
CA ALA A 87 3.38 13.81 -1.06
C ALA A 87 3.65 13.24 0.34
N VAL A 88 2.58 12.99 1.12
CA VAL A 88 2.70 12.50 2.50
C VAL A 88 2.70 10.98 2.54
N THR A 89 1.88 10.33 1.70
CA THR A 89 1.79 8.87 1.66
C THR A 89 3.07 8.24 1.12
N MET A 90 3.69 8.83 0.10
CA MET A 90 4.99 8.36 -0.42
C MET A 90 6.09 8.43 0.63
N GLY A 91 6.08 9.43 1.52
CA GLY A 91 7.04 9.52 2.63
C GLY A 91 6.91 8.34 3.60
N LEU A 92 5.67 7.95 3.96
CA LEU A 92 5.41 6.75 4.76
C LEU A 92 5.90 5.48 4.05
N GLY A 93 5.59 5.35 2.76
CA GLY A 93 5.99 4.23 1.94
C GLY A 93 7.50 4.09 1.80
N ALA A 94 8.20 5.22 1.58
CA ALA A 94 9.64 5.28 1.49
C ALA A 94 10.32 4.97 2.83
N ALA A 95 9.78 5.47 3.95
CA ALA A 95 10.27 5.12 5.29
C ALA A 95 10.09 3.62 5.58
N THR A 96 8.94 3.05 5.19
CA THR A 96 8.67 1.61 5.31
C THR A 96 9.64 0.81 4.44
N ALA A 97 9.88 1.24 3.20
CA ALA A 97 10.85 0.62 2.31
C ALA A 97 12.26 0.67 2.92
N ALA A 98 12.70 1.82 3.43
CA ALA A 98 14.00 1.97 4.06
C ALA A 98 14.17 1.07 5.31
N MET A 99 13.11 0.89 6.10
CA MET A 99 13.13 -0.07 7.22
C MET A 99 13.27 -1.51 6.72
N LEU A 100 12.61 -1.88 5.62
CA LEU A 100 12.70 -3.22 5.04
C LEU A 100 14.11 -3.58 4.53
N TRP A 101 14.90 -2.55 4.17
CA TRP A 101 16.29 -2.72 3.77
C TRP A 101 17.22 -3.02 4.96
N ILE A 102 16.79 -2.78 6.20
CA ILE A 102 17.58 -3.05 7.41
C ILE A 102 17.08 -4.36 8.04
N PRO A 103 17.83 -5.47 7.95
CA PRO A 103 17.36 -6.80 8.36
C PRO A 103 16.88 -6.87 9.82
N LEU A 104 17.54 -6.16 10.73
CA LEU A 104 17.15 -6.12 12.15
C LEU A 104 15.83 -5.38 12.38
N LEU A 105 15.51 -4.38 11.57
CA LEU A 105 14.25 -3.64 11.71
C LEU A 105 13.07 -4.46 11.19
N ASN A 106 13.28 -5.45 10.32
CA ASN A 106 12.19 -6.27 9.77
C ASN A 106 11.31 -6.92 10.85
N PHE A 107 11.88 -7.33 11.98
CA PHE A 107 11.13 -7.92 13.10
C PHE A 107 10.07 -6.99 13.68
N VAL A 108 10.33 -5.68 13.69
CA VAL A 108 9.42 -4.64 14.21
C VAL A 108 8.82 -3.78 13.10
N CYS A 109 9.21 -4.01 11.85
CA CYS A 109 8.83 -3.16 10.73
C CYS A 109 7.33 -3.14 10.53
N LEU A 110 6.70 -4.33 10.52
CA LEU A 110 5.26 -4.43 10.31
C LEU A 110 4.45 -3.65 11.37
N PRO A 111 4.61 -3.87 12.69
CA PRO A 111 3.84 -3.12 13.68
C PRO A 111 4.13 -1.61 13.67
N VAL A 112 5.37 -1.20 13.43
CA VAL A 112 5.74 0.22 13.32
C VAL A 112 5.09 0.87 12.10
N ALA A 113 5.18 0.23 10.94
CA ALA A 113 4.65 0.75 9.70
C ALA A 113 3.11 0.80 9.70
N VAL A 114 2.43 -0.20 10.28
CA VAL A 114 0.98 -0.19 10.49
C VAL A 114 0.55 0.93 11.44
N THR A 115 1.32 1.16 12.51
CA THR A 115 1.08 2.28 13.43
C THR A 115 1.26 3.62 12.71
N GLY A 116 2.32 3.77 11.91
CA GLY A 116 2.55 4.95 11.07
C GLY A 116 1.43 5.20 10.06
N GLY A 117 0.94 4.15 9.40
CA GLY A 117 -0.23 4.22 8.51
C GLY A 117 -1.49 4.66 9.23
N THR A 118 -1.71 4.16 10.46
CA THR A 118 -2.86 4.55 11.29
C THR A 118 -2.77 6.01 11.74
N LEU A 119 -1.59 6.48 12.14
CA LEU A 119 -1.34 7.88 12.50
C LEU A 119 -1.54 8.81 11.30
N LEU A 120 -1.03 8.42 10.13
CA LEU A 120 -1.24 9.17 8.89
C LEU A 120 -2.72 9.25 8.52
N TYR A 121 -3.43 8.13 8.61
CA TYR A 121 -4.88 8.09 8.42
C TYR A 121 -5.60 9.03 9.40
N ALA A 122 -5.26 8.99 10.69
CA ALA A 122 -5.85 9.88 11.69
C ALA A 122 -5.58 11.35 11.38
N HIS A 123 -4.38 11.68 10.90
CA HIS A 123 -4.02 13.02 10.44
C HIS A 123 -4.85 13.45 9.21
N LEU A 124 -5.02 12.57 8.22
CA LEU A 124 -5.84 12.83 7.04
C LEU A 124 -7.33 12.99 7.39
N ARG A 125 -7.84 12.24 8.37
CA ARG A 125 -9.21 12.41 8.90
C ARG A 125 -9.36 13.76 9.59
N ARG A 126 -8.45 14.11 10.50
CA ARG A 126 -8.49 15.38 11.25
C ARG A 126 -8.44 16.61 10.35
N THR A 127 -7.74 16.52 9.22
CA THR A 127 -7.61 17.61 8.25
C THR A 127 -8.74 17.65 7.21
N GLY A 128 -9.77 16.81 7.32
CA GLY A 128 -10.87 16.74 6.36
C GLY A 128 -10.45 16.29 4.96
N ARG A 129 -9.30 15.62 4.85
CA ARG A 129 -8.65 15.26 3.58
C ARG A 129 -9.07 13.89 3.04
N LEU A 130 -9.75 13.09 3.86
CA LEU A 130 -10.37 11.85 3.42
C LEU A 130 -11.73 12.13 2.77
N PRO A 131 -12.14 11.33 1.78
CA PRO A 131 -13.50 11.42 1.25
C PRO A 131 -14.49 11.22 2.41
N LEU A 132 -15.33 12.22 2.65
CA LEU A 132 -16.49 12.09 3.52
C LEU A 132 -17.43 11.10 2.82
N ASN A 133 -17.44 9.85 3.27
CA ASN A 133 -18.50 8.96 2.85
C ASN A 133 -19.64 9.10 3.87
N SER A 134 -20.75 9.64 3.37
CA SER A 134 -22.07 9.73 3.98
C SER A 134 -22.59 8.38 4.45
#